data_AF-A0A7K4D1B1-F1
#
_entry.id   AF-A0A7K4D1B1-F1
#
_cell.length_a   1.000
_cell.length_b   1.000
_cell.length_c   1.000
_cell.angle_alpha   90.00
_cell.angle_beta   90.00
_cell.angle_gamma   90.00
#
_symmetry.space_group_name_H-M   'P 1'
#
loop_
_entity.id
_entity.type
_entity.pdbx_description
1 polymer ?
#
loop_
_entity_poly.entity_id
_entity_poly.type
_entity_poly.pdbx_seq_one_letter_code
_entity_poly.pdbx_strand_id
1 'polypeptide(L)'
;MEADDYPFATRTDLVTRGDLKRVTMPFKITHENGFTIYHFRWRKFYNPRYYTPDDPDALFTGFIMGNSRAYSSDGKIPAIRASIEAQNIIQEVRNIALDHQHPFHHKAKKAIMNGYVQVEDDAVVRGTVGLMLGKWMPRDWQQKRFTDDIDFFWENIDTDLWNHVLQKHGWTTDDKTPGGWSIWKKYVPEVPDVPLECSNDTTLGKEFGGVGATLEGPGLKAILKFKLFRCHDVDVSDIINVALMGLLNIDEEEPEHPWRAIMETMWRASSTDITHIITIVQHAYSIGAHLQKLSHVLKDHVQDFLIPHKIADEVIKTLYGVATPIIPGGARYNWVPFEAGTATDVKDMRKELYRFFREEASRRMFYSSRLRSFAHTLAWSLNRRFKASKIKFMYSGELAPEISKPSPT
;
A
#
# COMPACT_ATOMS: atom_id res chain seq x y z
N MET A 1 -31.65 0.09 23.40
CA MET A 1 -31.24 -0.02 22.00
C MET A 1 -30.81 -1.44 21.80
N GLU A 2 -31.69 -2.24 21.21
CA GLU A 2 -31.43 -3.63 20.87
C GLU A 2 -30.25 -3.69 19.88
N ALA A 3 -29.45 -4.74 19.99
CA ALA A 3 -28.39 -4.99 19.03
C ALA A 3 -29.04 -5.25 17.66
N ASP A 4 -29.04 -4.26 16.78
CA ASP A 4 -29.34 -4.49 15.37
C ASP A 4 -28.35 -5.56 14.87
N ASP A 5 -28.85 -6.75 14.54
CA ASP A 5 -28.08 -7.84 13.92
C ASP A 5 -27.72 -7.44 12.48
N TYR A 6 -26.71 -6.59 12.34
CA TYR A 6 -26.13 -6.25 11.05
C TYR A 6 -25.52 -7.51 10.40
N PRO A 7 -25.62 -7.68 9.06
CA PRO A 7 -24.97 -8.79 8.35
C PRO A 7 -23.44 -8.63 8.27
N PHE A 8 -22.88 -7.62 8.95
CA PHE A 8 -21.49 -7.25 9.03
C PHE A 8 -21.18 -6.79 10.45
N ALA A 9 -19.91 -6.91 10.86
CA ALA A 9 -19.46 -6.43 12.15
C ALA A 9 -19.42 -4.89 12.16
N THR A 10 -20.12 -4.28 13.12
CA THR A 10 -20.11 -2.81 13.28
C THR A 10 -18.82 -2.29 13.89
N ARG A 11 -18.08 -3.20 14.54
CA ARG A 11 -16.74 -3.00 15.10
C ARG A 11 -15.89 -4.19 14.73
N THR A 12 -14.78 -3.95 14.05
CA THR A 12 -13.75 -4.97 13.81
C THR A 12 -12.49 -4.58 14.57
N ASP A 13 -11.77 -5.57 15.10
CA ASP A 13 -10.43 -5.39 15.65
C ASP A 13 -9.54 -4.91 14.48
N LEU A 14 -8.83 -3.78 14.47
CA LEU A 14 -7.84 -3.24 15.42
C LEU A 14 -7.55 -1.74 15.12
N VAL A 15 -7.15 -0.92 16.11
CA VAL A 15 -6.36 0.33 15.98
C VAL A 15 -5.12 0.18 16.87
N THR A 16 -3.91 0.33 16.32
CA THR A 16 -2.70 0.18 17.14
C THR A 16 -2.59 1.24 18.25
N ARG A 17 -2.25 0.75 19.46
CA ARG A 17 -2.05 1.40 20.78
C ARG A 17 -2.87 2.68 21.05
N GLY A 18 -4.01 2.48 21.74
CA GLY A 18 -4.95 3.51 22.22
C GLY A 18 -6.40 3.24 21.81
N ASP A 19 -6.75 1.97 21.62
CA ASP A 19 -7.67 1.45 20.60
C ASP A 19 -9.14 1.91 20.71
N LEU A 20 -9.63 2.60 19.67
CA LEU A 20 -11.06 2.67 19.33
C LEU A 20 -11.26 1.80 18.07
N LYS A 21 -11.86 0.62 18.21
CA LYS A 21 -12.19 -0.31 17.11
C LYS A 21 -12.69 0.42 15.86
N ARG A 22 -12.30 -0.02 14.65
CA ARG A 22 -12.82 0.59 13.41
C ARG A 22 -14.34 0.41 13.40
N VAL A 23 -15.03 1.54 13.50
CA VAL A 23 -16.49 1.58 13.40
C VAL A 23 -16.87 1.67 11.93
N THR A 24 -17.62 0.68 11.47
CA THR A 24 -18.22 0.65 10.13
C THR A 24 -19.72 0.58 10.31
N MET A 25 -20.35 1.75 10.36
CA MET A 25 -21.78 1.90 10.55
C MET A 25 -22.41 2.55 9.32
N PRO A 26 -23.58 2.07 8.87
CA PRO A 26 -24.37 2.80 7.91
C PRO A 26 -24.82 4.12 8.53
N PHE A 27 -24.83 5.20 7.76
CA PHE A 27 -25.35 6.49 8.23
C PHE A 27 -26.87 6.57 8.07
N LYS A 28 -27.45 5.69 7.26
CA LYS A 28 -28.89 5.61 7.00
C LYS A 28 -29.25 4.17 6.63
N ILE A 29 -30.41 3.71 7.09
CA ILE A 29 -31.02 2.44 6.72
C ILE A 29 -32.39 2.75 6.11
N THR A 30 -32.70 2.20 4.93
CA THR A 30 -34.02 2.33 4.31
C THR A 30 -34.59 0.97 3.94
N HIS A 31 -35.92 0.88 3.86
CA HIS A 31 -36.62 -0.33 3.41
C HIS A 31 -37.39 -0.01 2.13
N GLU A 32 -36.98 -0.57 1.00
CA GLU A 32 -37.53 -0.25 -0.31
C GLU A 32 -37.68 -1.53 -1.14
N ASN A 33 -38.84 -1.74 -1.76
CA ASN A 33 -39.14 -2.91 -2.60
C ASN A 33 -38.84 -4.27 -1.93
N GLY A 34 -39.04 -4.35 -0.61
CA GLY A 34 -38.75 -5.54 0.18
C GLY A 34 -37.26 -5.77 0.49
N PHE A 35 -36.38 -4.82 0.17
CA PHE A 35 -34.97 -4.84 0.55
C PHE A 35 -34.70 -3.98 1.78
N THR A 36 -33.80 -4.43 2.66
CA THR A 36 -33.13 -3.59 3.65
C THR A 36 -31.87 -3.01 3.01
N ILE A 37 -31.81 -1.67 2.91
CA ILE A 37 -30.75 -0.93 2.26
C ILE A 37 -29.91 -0.20 3.30
N TYR A 38 -28.64 -0.58 3.40
CA TYR A 38 -27.64 0.07 4.24
C TYR A 38 -26.87 1.09 3.42
N HIS A 39 -26.95 2.37 3.82
CA HIS A 39 -26.27 3.47 3.15
C HIS A 39 -24.98 3.81 3.89
N PHE A 40 -23.86 3.82 3.16
CA PHE A 40 -22.53 4.15 3.64
C PHE A 40 -22.02 5.44 3.01
N ARG A 41 -21.24 6.19 3.77
CA ARG A 41 -20.50 7.36 3.28
C ARG A 41 -19.13 6.95 2.79
N TRP A 42 -18.54 7.73 1.90
CA TRP A 42 -17.13 7.58 1.56
C TRP A 42 -16.26 7.92 2.77
N ARG A 43 -15.07 7.30 2.87
CA ARG A 43 -14.19 7.48 4.02
C ARG A 43 -12.78 7.85 3.56
N LYS A 44 -12.27 8.98 4.07
CA LYS A 44 -10.84 9.35 3.95
C LYS A 44 -10.04 8.53 4.96
N PHE A 45 -8.81 8.17 4.61
CA PHE A 45 -7.87 7.66 5.62
C PHE A 45 -7.55 8.75 6.63
N TYR A 46 -7.44 8.36 7.90
CA TYR A 46 -6.84 9.26 8.89
C TYR A 46 -5.32 9.22 8.68
N ASN A 47 -4.77 10.33 8.22
CA ASN A 47 -3.33 10.46 8.06
C ASN A 47 -2.81 11.65 8.90
N PRO A 48 -2.23 11.42 10.08
CA PRO A 48 -1.75 12.52 10.93
C PRO A 48 -0.56 13.26 10.32
N ARG A 49 0.10 12.68 9.30
CA ARG A 49 1.31 13.24 8.69
C ARG A 49 1.04 14.05 7.43
N TYR A 50 -0.15 13.93 6.83
CA TYR A 50 -0.46 14.54 5.55
C TYR A 50 -1.88 15.11 5.55
N TYR A 51 -2.03 16.31 5.00
CA TYR A 51 -3.31 16.99 4.90
C TYR A 51 -3.76 17.02 3.43
N THR A 52 -5.05 16.75 3.20
CA THR A 52 -5.67 16.88 1.89
C THR A 52 -6.57 18.12 1.90
N PRO A 53 -6.06 19.28 1.46
CA PRO A 53 -6.82 20.52 1.46
C PRO A 53 -8.01 20.45 0.51
N ASP A 54 -9.09 21.13 0.89
CA ASP A 54 -10.24 21.31 0.01
C ASP A 54 -10.09 22.49 -0.95
N ASP A 55 -9.26 23.47 -0.60
CA ASP A 55 -8.90 24.58 -1.47
C ASP A 55 -8.05 24.13 -2.68
N PRO A 56 -8.40 24.51 -3.92
CA PRO A 56 -7.67 24.12 -5.13
C PRO A 56 -6.18 24.53 -5.13
N ASP A 57 -5.86 25.77 -4.74
CA ASP A 57 -4.49 26.29 -4.78
C ASP A 57 -3.60 25.58 -3.76
N ALA A 58 -4.14 25.36 -2.56
CA ALA A 58 -3.49 24.57 -1.52
C ALA A 58 -3.33 23.10 -1.93
N LEU A 59 -4.29 22.52 -2.67
CA LEU A 59 -4.18 21.15 -3.19
C LEU A 59 -3.10 21.04 -4.27
N PHE A 60 -3.02 22.01 -5.18
CA PHE A 60 -1.96 22.08 -6.17
C PHE A 60 -0.60 22.17 -5.50
N THR A 61 -0.41 23.18 -4.64
CA THR A 61 0.84 23.42 -3.91
C THR A 61 1.22 22.22 -3.06
N GLY A 62 0.26 21.67 -2.32
CA GLY A 62 0.47 20.49 -1.49
C GLY A 62 0.86 19.25 -2.30
N PHE A 63 0.32 19.07 -3.50
CA PHE A 63 0.69 17.95 -4.36
C PHE A 63 2.11 18.10 -4.94
N ILE A 64 2.42 19.25 -5.57
CA ILE A 64 3.74 19.44 -6.21
C ILE A 64 4.87 19.42 -5.18
N MET A 65 4.61 19.88 -3.95
CA MET A 65 5.57 19.85 -2.84
C MET A 65 5.58 18.51 -2.08
N GLY A 66 4.75 17.53 -2.48
CA GLY A 66 4.71 16.20 -1.86
C GLY A 66 4.03 16.10 -0.48
N ASN A 67 3.35 17.16 -0.04
CA ASN A 67 2.69 17.30 1.27
C ASN A 67 1.23 16.81 1.31
N SER A 68 0.62 16.53 0.16
CA SER A 68 -0.74 16.00 0.06
C SER A 68 -0.73 14.50 -0.26
N ARG A 69 -1.39 13.70 0.58
CA ARG A 69 -1.55 12.24 0.41
C ARG A 69 -2.93 11.79 0.87
N ALA A 70 -3.60 11.00 0.03
CA ALA A 70 -4.93 10.44 0.31
C ALA A 70 -4.91 9.03 0.92
N TYR A 71 -3.74 8.54 1.33
CA TYR A 71 -3.54 7.13 1.66
C TYR A 71 -2.77 6.96 2.98
N SER A 72 -2.94 5.82 3.63
CA SER A 72 -2.20 5.48 4.85
C SER A 72 -0.84 4.85 4.55
N SER A 73 0.13 5.08 5.43
CA SER A 73 1.43 4.41 5.46
C SER A 73 1.87 4.30 6.91
N ASP A 74 2.41 3.15 7.28
CA ASP A 74 3.13 2.91 8.52
C ASP A 74 4.63 2.83 8.27
N GLY A 75 5.39 2.77 9.35
CA GLY A 75 6.83 2.61 9.32
C GLY A 75 7.65 3.90 9.24
N LYS A 76 8.96 3.69 9.32
CA LYS A 76 10.00 4.72 9.32
C LYS A 76 10.98 4.58 8.16
N ILE A 77 11.00 3.42 7.51
CA ILE A 77 11.94 3.14 6.40
C ILE A 77 11.17 3.12 5.08
N PRO A 78 11.59 3.87 4.07
CA PRO A 78 10.93 3.81 2.77
C PRO A 78 11.00 2.43 2.15
N ALA A 79 9.86 1.93 1.70
CA ALA A 79 9.71 0.56 1.25
C ALA A 79 10.69 0.24 0.10
N ILE A 80 11.01 1.21 -0.75
CA ILE A 80 12.03 1.06 -1.80
C ILE A 80 13.42 0.72 -1.26
N ARG A 81 13.80 1.24 -0.08
CA ARG A 81 15.09 0.90 0.56
C ARG A 81 15.04 -0.50 1.14
N ALA A 82 13.95 -0.85 1.81
CA ALA A 82 13.74 -2.22 2.29
C ALA A 82 13.75 -3.24 1.12
N SER A 83 13.17 -2.89 -0.03
CA SER A 83 13.23 -3.71 -1.25
C SER A 83 14.65 -3.91 -1.78
N ILE A 84 15.51 -2.89 -1.73
CA ILE A 84 16.91 -3.02 -2.12
C ILE A 84 17.66 -3.97 -1.17
N GLU A 85 17.42 -3.85 0.14
CA GLU A 85 18.01 -4.78 1.12
C GLU A 85 17.53 -6.23 0.88
N ALA A 86 16.25 -6.43 0.57
CA ALA A 86 15.72 -7.74 0.20
C ALA A 86 16.38 -8.30 -1.06
N GLN A 87 16.54 -7.47 -2.11
CA GLN A 87 17.22 -7.87 -3.34
C GLN A 87 18.67 -8.25 -3.12
N ASN A 88 19.39 -7.54 -2.25
CA ASN A 88 20.77 -7.87 -1.90
C ASN A 88 20.86 -9.28 -1.28
N ILE A 89 19.98 -9.60 -0.34
CA ILE A 89 19.90 -10.94 0.29
C ILE A 89 19.59 -12.02 -0.75
N ILE A 90 18.59 -11.81 -1.60
CA ILE A 90 18.20 -12.76 -2.66
C ILE A 90 19.35 -12.96 -3.65
N GLN A 91 20.01 -11.88 -4.07
CA GLN A 91 21.12 -11.93 -5.02
C GLN A 91 22.33 -12.64 -4.44
N GLU A 92 22.61 -12.49 -3.15
CA GLU A 92 23.70 -13.21 -2.50
C GLU A 92 23.46 -14.73 -2.49
N VAL A 93 22.24 -15.18 -2.19
CA VAL A 93 21.89 -16.61 -2.32
C VAL A 93 22.08 -17.10 -3.77
N ARG A 94 21.70 -16.29 -4.77
CA ARG A 94 21.94 -16.59 -6.20
C ARG A 94 23.43 -16.70 -6.51
N ASN A 95 24.25 -15.79 -6.01
CA ASN A 95 25.69 -15.81 -6.21
C ASN A 95 26.32 -17.10 -5.62
N ILE A 96 25.93 -17.46 -4.39
CA ILE A 96 26.38 -18.70 -3.74
C ILE A 96 25.96 -19.94 -4.54
N ALA A 97 24.75 -19.95 -5.10
CA ALA A 97 24.27 -21.07 -5.92
C ALA A 97 25.02 -21.23 -7.25
N LEU A 98 25.68 -20.17 -7.73
CA LEU A 98 26.52 -20.20 -8.94
C LEU A 98 27.99 -20.51 -8.63
N ASP A 99 28.43 -20.29 -7.39
CA ASP A 99 29.80 -20.60 -6.96
C ASP A 99 29.93 -22.07 -6.52
N HIS A 100 30.52 -22.90 -7.38
CA HIS A 100 30.75 -24.33 -7.14
C HIS A 100 31.72 -24.62 -5.99
N GLN A 101 32.54 -23.65 -5.58
CA GLN A 101 33.52 -23.79 -4.50
C GLN A 101 32.95 -23.32 -3.15
N HIS A 102 31.81 -22.63 -3.15
CA HIS A 102 31.22 -22.12 -1.91
C HIS A 102 30.70 -23.27 -1.04
N PRO A 103 30.97 -23.30 0.29
CA PRO A 103 30.50 -24.36 1.18
C PRO A 103 28.98 -24.57 1.17
N PHE A 104 28.23 -23.50 0.87
CA PHE A 104 26.77 -23.52 0.81
C PHE A 104 26.19 -23.73 -0.60
N HIS A 105 27.01 -23.98 -1.63
CA HIS A 105 26.59 -24.10 -3.03
C HIS A 105 25.35 -24.99 -3.21
N HIS A 106 25.41 -26.24 -2.72
CA HIS A 106 24.31 -27.20 -2.87
C HIS A 106 23.03 -26.76 -2.14
N LYS A 107 23.17 -26.16 -0.95
CA LYS A 107 22.05 -25.63 -0.16
C LYS A 107 21.38 -24.47 -0.89
N ALA A 108 22.16 -23.53 -1.43
CA ALA A 108 21.66 -22.38 -2.18
C ALA A 108 21.00 -22.80 -3.51
N LYS A 109 21.63 -23.72 -4.25
CA LYS A 109 21.05 -24.28 -5.48
C LYS A 109 19.69 -24.94 -5.21
N LYS A 110 19.56 -25.72 -4.13
CA LYS A 110 18.29 -26.32 -3.72
C LYS A 110 17.25 -25.25 -3.33
N ALA A 111 17.65 -24.22 -2.59
CA ALA A 111 16.75 -23.14 -2.18
C ALA A 111 16.18 -22.34 -3.37
N ILE A 112 16.95 -22.23 -4.47
CA ILE A 112 16.52 -21.57 -5.71
C ILE A 112 15.68 -22.51 -6.60
N MET A 113 16.06 -23.79 -6.72
CA MET A 113 15.32 -24.77 -7.53
C MET A 113 13.95 -25.14 -6.95
N ASN A 114 13.83 -25.14 -5.62
CA ASN A 114 12.59 -25.48 -4.91
C ASN A 114 11.81 -24.24 -4.42
N GLY A 115 12.42 -23.05 -4.46
CA GLY A 115 11.67 -21.80 -4.38
C GLY A 115 11.03 -21.53 -5.74
N TYR A 116 9.88 -20.85 -5.78
CA TYR A 116 9.24 -20.38 -7.01
C TYR A 116 10.07 -19.31 -7.76
N VAL A 117 11.40 -19.39 -7.72
CA VAL A 117 12.33 -18.50 -8.41
C VAL A 117 12.53 -19.01 -9.85
N GLN A 118 11.44 -19.18 -10.59
CA GLN A 118 11.55 -19.24 -12.05
C GLN A 118 11.67 -17.82 -12.57
N VAL A 119 12.91 -17.33 -12.61
CA VAL A 119 13.51 -16.36 -13.57
C VAL A 119 12.89 -14.96 -13.68
N GLU A 120 11.63 -14.74 -13.32
CA GLU A 120 10.99 -13.44 -13.22
C GLU A 120 10.18 -13.42 -11.92
N ASP A 121 10.42 -12.39 -11.10
CA ASP A 121 9.78 -12.07 -9.83
C ASP A 121 10.38 -12.72 -8.56
N ASP A 122 10.66 -11.83 -7.60
CA ASP A 122 11.24 -12.10 -6.28
C ASP A 122 10.25 -12.84 -5.36
N ALA A 123 9.83 -14.04 -5.79
CA ALA A 123 8.82 -14.92 -5.19
C ALA A 123 9.30 -15.61 -3.91
N VAL A 124 9.93 -14.84 -3.01
CA VAL A 124 10.35 -15.23 -1.66
C VAL A 124 10.13 -14.09 -0.65
N VAL A 125 9.48 -13.00 -1.05
CA VAL A 125 9.17 -11.85 -0.20
C VAL A 125 7.69 -11.54 -0.28
N ARG A 126 7.09 -11.18 0.86
CA ARG A 126 5.67 -10.89 0.99
C ARG A 126 5.43 -9.48 1.48
N GLY A 127 4.18 -9.22 1.87
CA GLY A 127 3.79 -7.97 2.49
C GLY A 127 4.04 -6.79 1.56
N THR A 128 4.38 -5.64 2.16
CA THR A 128 4.62 -4.41 1.41
C THR A 128 5.82 -4.55 0.46
N VAL A 129 6.91 -5.18 0.92
CA VAL A 129 8.14 -5.33 0.13
C VAL A 129 7.92 -6.26 -1.06
N GLY A 130 7.15 -7.34 -0.90
CA GLY A 130 6.74 -8.22 -2.02
C GLY A 130 5.94 -7.46 -3.09
N LEU A 131 5.00 -6.59 -2.69
CA LEU A 131 4.28 -5.73 -3.64
C LEU A 131 5.20 -4.77 -4.40
N MET A 132 6.27 -4.29 -3.76
CA MET A 132 7.27 -3.41 -4.39
C MET A 132 8.08 -4.17 -5.43
N LEU A 133 8.59 -5.36 -5.06
CA LEU A 133 9.45 -6.17 -5.91
C LEU A 133 8.70 -6.74 -7.13
N GLY A 134 7.46 -7.20 -6.94
CA GLY A 134 6.57 -7.60 -8.03
C GLY A 134 6.06 -6.43 -8.88
N LYS A 135 6.44 -5.18 -8.56
CA LYS A 135 6.01 -3.95 -9.26
C LYS A 135 4.48 -3.82 -9.36
N TRP A 136 3.75 -4.33 -8.37
CA TRP A 136 2.29 -4.32 -8.34
C TRP A 136 1.70 -3.01 -7.80
N MET A 137 2.51 -1.96 -7.68
CA MET A 137 2.10 -0.65 -7.16
C MET A 137 2.60 0.50 -8.06
N PRO A 138 1.84 1.61 -8.19
CA PRO A 138 2.27 2.76 -8.98
C PRO A 138 3.57 3.37 -8.47
N ARG A 139 4.38 3.98 -9.36
CA ARG A 139 5.66 4.63 -8.99
C ARG A 139 5.50 5.64 -7.84
N ASP A 140 4.45 6.46 -7.87
CA ASP A 140 4.21 7.45 -6.80
C ASP A 140 3.95 6.80 -5.45
N TRP A 141 3.38 5.59 -5.46
CA TRP A 141 3.09 4.83 -4.24
C TRP A 141 4.37 4.26 -3.65
N GLN A 142 5.20 3.66 -4.50
CA GLN A 142 6.49 3.09 -4.11
C GLN A 142 7.39 4.10 -3.36
N GLN A 143 7.29 5.38 -3.73
CA GLN A 143 8.06 6.46 -3.11
C GLN A 143 7.44 7.00 -1.81
N LYS A 144 6.15 6.75 -1.58
CA LYS A 144 5.38 7.29 -0.46
C LYS A 144 5.13 6.24 0.62
N ARG A 145 5.31 4.96 0.32
CA ARG A 145 5.15 3.84 1.25
C ARG A 145 6.41 3.65 2.10
N PHE A 146 6.21 3.56 3.40
CA PHE A 146 7.22 3.21 4.39
C PHE A 146 6.96 1.79 4.91
N THR A 147 7.87 1.21 5.67
CA THR A 147 7.75 -0.10 6.32
C THR A 147 8.75 -0.13 7.47
N ASP A 148 8.61 -1.06 8.40
CA ASP A 148 9.60 -1.30 9.47
C ASP A 148 10.29 -2.67 9.32
N ASP A 149 9.77 -3.51 8.42
CA ASP A 149 10.10 -4.92 8.29
C ASP A 149 10.18 -5.42 6.83
N ILE A 150 10.83 -6.57 6.65
CA ILE A 150 10.82 -7.41 5.45
C ILE A 150 10.33 -8.82 5.83
N ASP A 151 9.18 -9.21 5.28
CA ASP A 151 8.62 -10.55 5.45
C ASP A 151 9.12 -11.50 4.35
N PHE A 152 10.16 -12.30 4.64
CA PHE A 152 10.55 -13.38 3.74
C PHE A 152 9.61 -14.58 3.89
N PHE A 153 9.40 -15.28 2.78
CA PHE A 153 8.71 -16.55 2.69
C PHE A 153 9.53 -17.48 1.80
N TRP A 154 10.55 -18.08 2.39
CA TRP A 154 11.47 -18.97 1.70
C TRP A 154 11.40 -20.36 2.32
N GLU A 155 10.42 -21.15 1.86
CA GLU A 155 10.04 -22.45 2.45
C GLU A 155 11.21 -23.43 2.64
N ASN A 156 12.14 -23.44 1.69
CA ASN A 156 13.19 -24.45 1.59
C ASN A 156 14.60 -23.88 1.82
N ILE A 157 14.73 -22.68 2.39
CA ILE A 157 16.05 -22.14 2.71
C ILE A 157 16.63 -22.85 3.93
N ASP A 158 17.88 -23.29 3.80
CA ASP A 158 18.63 -23.89 4.90
C ASP A 158 19.02 -22.81 5.93
N THR A 159 18.85 -23.11 7.22
CA THR A 159 19.10 -22.15 8.31
C THR A 159 20.54 -21.64 8.35
N ASP A 160 21.53 -22.49 8.08
CA ASP A 160 22.94 -22.06 8.11
C ASP A 160 23.25 -21.14 6.94
N LEU A 161 22.70 -21.44 5.76
CA LEU A 161 22.78 -20.56 4.59
C LEU A 161 22.11 -19.21 4.88
N TRP A 162 20.90 -19.22 5.46
CA TRP A 162 20.17 -18.01 5.82
C TRP A 162 20.98 -17.12 6.77
N ASN A 163 21.47 -17.71 7.86
CA ASN A 163 22.28 -17.00 8.85
C ASN A 163 23.56 -16.44 8.22
N HIS A 164 24.25 -17.23 7.37
CA HIS A 164 25.46 -16.80 6.69
C HIS A 164 25.23 -15.58 5.81
N VAL A 165 24.18 -15.60 4.98
CA VAL A 165 23.84 -14.49 4.07
C VAL A 165 23.48 -13.24 4.86
N LEU A 166 22.62 -13.35 5.87
CA LEU A 166 22.23 -12.22 6.69
C LEU A 166 23.41 -11.59 7.42
N GLN A 167 24.27 -12.40 8.05
CA GLN A 167 25.48 -11.90 8.71
C GLN A 167 26.44 -11.21 7.73
N LYS A 168 26.62 -11.76 6.52
CA LYS A 168 27.44 -11.14 5.47
C LYS A 168 26.95 -9.75 5.10
N HIS A 169 25.64 -9.50 5.16
CA HIS A 169 25.02 -8.20 4.88
C HIS A 169 24.90 -7.29 6.12
N GLY A 170 25.47 -7.68 7.26
CA GLY A 170 25.50 -6.87 8.47
C GLY A 170 24.24 -6.98 9.33
N TRP A 171 23.39 -7.96 9.09
CA TRP A 171 22.24 -8.23 9.94
C TRP A 171 22.68 -8.95 11.21
N THR A 172 21.99 -8.62 12.31
CA THR A 172 22.20 -9.22 13.62
C THR A 172 20.91 -9.86 14.11
N THR A 173 21.00 -10.98 14.83
CA THR A 173 19.82 -11.63 15.40
C THR A 173 19.13 -10.70 16.38
N ASP A 174 17.80 -10.61 16.32
CA ASP A 174 17.01 -9.86 17.29
C ASP A 174 16.68 -10.74 18.50
N ASP A 175 17.11 -10.31 19.68
CA ASP A 175 16.83 -11.01 20.95
C ASP A 175 15.34 -11.00 21.31
N LYS A 176 14.55 -10.07 20.75
CA LYS A 176 13.11 -9.92 21.05
C LYS A 176 12.21 -10.79 20.18
N THR A 177 12.68 -11.16 18.99
CA THR A 177 11.89 -11.89 18.00
C THR A 177 12.62 -13.18 17.64
N PRO A 178 12.21 -14.35 18.17
CA PRO A 178 12.93 -15.59 17.88
C PRO A 178 12.88 -15.91 16.38
N GLY A 179 14.04 -15.99 15.73
CA GLY A 179 14.16 -16.16 14.27
C GLY A 179 14.13 -14.84 13.47
N GLY A 180 13.95 -13.71 14.14
CA GLY A 180 14.03 -12.37 13.60
C GLY A 180 15.46 -11.84 13.56
N TRP A 181 15.68 -10.92 12.64
CA TRP A 181 16.96 -10.26 12.40
C TRP A 181 16.71 -8.76 12.27
N SER A 182 17.70 -7.97 12.64
CA SER A 182 17.66 -6.53 12.49
C SER A 182 18.97 -5.98 11.94
N ILE A 183 18.85 -4.89 11.19
CA ILE A 183 19.97 -4.09 10.73
C ILE A 183 19.71 -2.61 11.00
N TRP A 184 20.68 -1.95 11.61
CA TRP A 184 20.61 -0.52 11.91
C TRP A 184 21.34 0.25 10.83
N LYS A 185 20.61 1.06 10.08
CA LYS A 185 21.18 1.87 9.01
C LYS A 185 20.51 3.21 8.91
N LYS A 186 21.28 4.15 8.37
CA LYS A 186 20.79 5.44 7.91
C LYS A 186 20.17 5.31 6.52
N TYR A 187 18.86 5.11 6.46
CA TYR A 187 18.13 5.04 5.19
C TYR A 187 17.77 6.43 4.64
N VAL A 188 17.80 7.46 5.49
CA VAL A 188 17.50 8.86 5.16
C VAL A 188 18.60 9.74 5.75
N PRO A 189 19.30 10.58 4.96
CA PRO A 189 20.43 11.38 5.43
C PRO A 189 20.12 12.33 6.61
N GLU A 190 18.87 12.73 6.77
CA GLU A 190 18.44 13.66 7.81
C GLU A 190 17.81 12.96 9.03
N VAL A 191 17.67 11.64 8.99
CA VAL A 191 17.06 10.85 10.09
C VAL A 191 18.15 10.03 10.77
N PRO A 192 18.10 9.83 12.11
CA PRO A 192 18.97 8.87 12.80
C PRO A 192 18.83 7.47 12.23
N ASP A 193 19.79 6.61 12.58
CA ASP A 193 19.71 5.19 12.27
C ASP A 193 18.40 4.62 12.83
N VAL A 194 17.70 3.88 11.99
CA VAL A 194 16.47 3.18 12.35
C VAL A 194 16.66 1.69 12.07
N PRO A 195 16.12 0.81 12.93
CA PRO A 195 16.18 -0.63 12.69
C PRO A 195 15.25 -0.99 11.54
N LEU A 196 15.77 -1.76 10.58
CA LEU A 196 14.96 -2.57 9.68
C LEU A 196 14.95 -3.98 10.22
N GLU A 197 13.77 -4.56 10.39
CA GLU A 197 13.61 -5.94 10.86
C GLU A 197 13.37 -6.87 9.67
N CYS A 198 13.77 -8.13 9.77
CA CYS A 198 13.35 -9.15 8.81
C CYS A 198 13.20 -10.51 9.49
N SER A 199 12.29 -11.31 8.96
CA SER A 199 12.03 -12.68 9.38
C SER A 199 11.84 -13.55 8.15
N ASN A 200 12.02 -14.87 8.31
CA ASN A 200 11.59 -15.85 7.32
C ASN A 200 10.42 -16.65 7.88
N ASP A 201 9.21 -16.14 7.68
CA ASP A 201 7.99 -16.66 8.30
C ASP A 201 7.25 -17.59 7.36
N THR A 202 7.63 -18.86 7.39
CA THR A 202 6.98 -19.93 6.60
C THR A 202 5.80 -20.57 7.33
N THR A 203 5.60 -20.26 8.62
CA THR A 203 4.47 -20.76 9.42
C THR A 203 3.83 -19.63 10.24
N LEU A 204 2.49 -19.51 10.17
CA LEU A 204 1.69 -18.45 10.77
C LEU A 204 1.56 -18.52 12.30
N GLY A 205 2.30 -19.42 12.95
CA GLY A 205 2.10 -19.78 14.37
C GLY A 205 2.32 -18.62 15.34
N LYS A 206 3.03 -17.57 14.94
CA LYS A 206 3.37 -16.44 15.82
C LYS A 206 2.48 -15.21 15.69
N GLU A 207 1.82 -14.97 14.57
CA GLU A 207 1.16 -13.66 14.36
C GLU A 207 -0.32 -13.62 14.79
N PHE A 208 -1.03 -14.77 14.87
CA PHE A 208 -2.49 -14.75 15.09
C PHE A 208 -3.06 -15.89 15.96
N GLY A 209 -2.35 -16.32 17.01
CA GLY A 209 -2.99 -17.04 18.12
C GLY A 209 -3.82 -18.28 17.75
N GLY A 210 -3.33 -19.11 16.81
CA GLY A 210 -3.84 -20.48 16.65
C GLY A 210 -5.09 -20.69 15.77
N VAL A 211 -5.56 -19.71 15.00
CA VAL A 211 -6.68 -19.95 14.05
C VAL A 211 -6.15 -20.34 12.67
N GLY A 212 -5.72 -21.60 12.52
CA GLY A 212 -5.72 -22.45 11.32
C GLY A 212 -5.46 -21.91 9.90
N ALA A 213 -5.02 -20.67 9.70
CA ALA A 213 -4.75 -20.10 8.40
C ALA A 213 -3.34 -20.50 7.98
N THR A 214 -3.23 -21.25 6.90
CA THR A 214 -1.95 -21.51 6.24
C THR A 214 -1.52 -20.25 5.51
N LEU A 215 -0.25 -19.87 5.62
CA LEU A 215 0.31 -18.83 4.74
C LEU A 215 0.36 -19.40 3.33
N GLU A 216 -0.54 -18.92 2.48
CA GLU A 216 -0.39 -19.06 1.04
C GLU A 216 0.83 -18.19 0.66
N GLY A 217 1.66 -18.64 -0.28
CA GLY A 217 3.03 -18.17 -0.46
C GLY A 217 3.21 -16.69 -0.89
N PRO A 218 4.22 -16.35 -1.71
CA PRO A 218 4.58 -14.96 -1.98
C PRO A 218 3.84 -14.31 -3.16
N GLY A 219 2.96 -15.05 -3.84
CA GLY A 219 2.20 -14.53 -4.97
C GLY A 219 1.22 -13.42 -4.59
N LEU A 220 0.86 -12.57 -5.56
CA LEU A 220 -0.02 -11.42 -5.33
C LEU A 220 -1.36 -11.81 -4.70
N LYS A 221 -2.00 -12.89 -5.14
CA LYS A 221 -3.24 -13.42 -4.54
C LYS A 221 -3.07 -13.70 -3.05
N ALA A 222 -1.99 -14.38 -2.68
CA ALA A 222 -1.71 -14.75 -1.30
C ALA A 222 -1.43 -13.52 -0.42
N ILE A 223 -0.64 -12.56 -0.91
CA ILE A 223 -0.41 -11.28 -0.23
C ILE A 223 -1.74 -10.55 -0.01
N LEU A 224 -2.60 -10.47 -1.02
CA LEU A 224 -3.91 -9.82 -0.90
C LEU A 224 -4.82 -10.54 0.09
N LYS A 225 -4.81 -11.88 0.10
CA LYS A 225 -5.61 -12.67 1.04
C LYS A 225 -5.22 -12.37 2.49
N PHE A 226 -3.92 -12.29 2.76
CA PHE A 226 -3.40 -11.90 4.08
C PHE A 226 -3.81 -10.46 4.45
N LYS A 227 -3.65 -9.51 3.51
CA LYS A 227 -4.05 -8.11 3.69
C LYS A 227 -5.55 -7.93 3.89
N LEU A 228 -6.38 -8.72 3.20
CA LEU A 228 -7.85 -8.74 3.36
C LEU A 228 -8.26 -9.31 4.72
N PHE A 229 -7.53 -10.30 5.21
CA PHE A 229 -7.78 -10.89 6.53
C PHE A 229 -7.48 -9.90 7.67
N ARG A 230 -6.34 -9.19 7.62
CA ARG A 230 -5.99 -8.17 8.64
C ARG A 230 -6.74 -6.85 8.48
N CYS A 231 -6.83 -6.37 7.24
CA CYS A 231 -7.52 -5.14 6.84
C CYS A 231 -7.14 -3.87 7.63
N HIS A 232 -5.90 -3.74 8.08
CA HIS A 232 -5.40 -2.47 8.64
C HIS A 232 -5.45 -1.35 7.58
N ASP A 233 -5.39 -0.08 7.99
CA ASP A 233 -5.46 1.05 7.05
C ASP A 233 -4.39 0.95 5.94
N VAL A 234 -3.19 0.48 6.28
CA VAL A 234 -2.11 0.23 5.33
C VAL A 234 -2.38 -0.93 4.39
N ASP A 235 -3.06 -1.98 4.85
CA ASP A 235 -3.46 -3.11 4.03
C ASP A 235 -4.56 -2.72 3.03
N VAL A 236 -5.56 -1.94 3.48
CA VAL A 236 -6.58 -1.36 2.61
C VAL A 236 -5.93 -0.46 1.56
N SER A 237 -4.96 0.35 1.97
CA SER A 237 -4.20 1.21 1.06
C SER A 237 -3.46 0.38 -0.01
N ASP A 238 -2.75 -0.66 0.40
CA ASP A 238 -2.01 -1.53 -0.53
C ASP A 238 -2.95 -2.23 -1.52
N ILE A 239 -4.10 -2.76 -1.07
CA ILE A 239 -5.13 -3.37 -1.96
C ILE A 239 -5.63 -2.36 -2.99
N ILE A 240 -5.91 -1.12 -2.57
CA ILE A 240 -6.35 -0.04 -3.47
C ILE A 240 -5.25 0.30 -4.49
N ASN A 241 -3.98 0.25 -4.11
CA ASN A 241 -2.88 0.50 -5.04
C ASN A 241 -2.69 -0.62 -6.07
N VAL A 242 -2.91 -1.87 -5.68
CA VAL A 242 -2.96 -2.99 -6.65
C VAL A 242 -4.13 -2.80 -7.61
N ALA A 243 -5.30 -2.34 -7.13
CA ALA A 243 -6.44 -2.00 -7.98
C ALA A 243 -6.12 -0.88 -9.00
N LEU A 244 -5.36 0.14 -8.60
CA LEU A 244 -4.92 1.24 -9.48
C LEU A 244 -4.09 0.74 -10.67
N MET A 245 -3.27 -0.28 -10.46
CA MET A 245 -2.47 -0.90 -11.52
C MET A 245 -3.34 -1.68 -12.52
N GLY A 246 -4.62 -1.90 -12.22
CA GLY A 246 -5.54 -2.68 -13.05
C GLY A 246 -5.36 -4.19 -12.88
N LEU A 247 -4.70 -4.61 -11.80
CA LEU A 247 -4.41 -6.01 -11.51
C LEU A 247 -5.59 -6.71 -10.81
N LEU A 248 -6.63 -5.99 -10.40
CA LEU A 248 -7.83 -6.53 -9.73
C LEU A 248 -9.07 -6.48 -10.63
N ASN A 249 -8.90 -6.68 -11.93
CA ASN A 249 -10.04 -6.88 -12.83
C ASN A 249 -10.69 -8.24 -12.53
N ILE A 250 -11.96 -8.42 -12.91
CA ILE A 250 -12.60 -9.73 -12.74
C ILE A 250 -11.93 -10.70 -13.72
N ASP A 251 -11.27 -11.70 -13.15
CA ASP A 251 -10.96 -12.95 -13.81
C ASP A 251 -11.27 -14.07 -12.81
N GLU A 252 -12.37 -14.78 -13.07
CA GLU A 252 -12.82 -15.90 -12.24
C GLU A 252 -12.29 -17.23 -12.78
N GLU A 253 -11.67 -17.28 -13.96
CA GLU A 253 -11.21 -18.51 -14.60
C GLU A 253 -9.80 -18.88 -14.13
N GLU A 254 -8.92 -17.90 -13.91
CA GLU A 254 -7.54 -18.13 -13.49
C GLU A 254 -7.41 -18.38 -11.97
N PRO A 255 -6.91 -19.56 -11.51
CA PRO A 255 -6.86 -19.92 -10.09
C PRO A 255 -5.98 -19.05 -9.19
N GLU A 256 -4.89 -18.54 -9.74
CA GLU A 256 -3.93 -17.68 -9.03
C GLU A 256 -4.23 -16.19 -9.23
N HIS A 257 -5.32 -15.85 -9.92
CA HIS A 257 -5.67 -14.46 -10.16
C HIS A 257 -5.99 -13.74 -8.83
N PRO A 258 -5.44 -12.53 -8.60
CA PRO A 258 -5.59 -11.81 -7.34
C PRO A 258 -7.03 -11.45 -6.96
N TRP A 259 -7.93 -11.31 -7.94
CA TRP A 259 -9.37 -11.11 -7.69
C TRP A 259 -10.00 -12.27 -6.90
N ARG A 260 -9.47 -13.49 -7.02
CA ARG A 260 -9.97 -14.63 -6.25
C ARG A 260 -9.78 -14.44 -4.75
N ALA A 261 -8.74 -13.75 -4.29
CA ALA A 261 -8.57 -13.44 -2.87
C ALA A 261 -9.74 -12.59 -2.31
N ILE A 262 -10.23 -11.63 -3.12
CA ILE A 262 -11.40 -10.81 -2.81
C ILE A 262 -12.66 -11.68 -2.76
N MET A 263 -12.86 -12.53 -3.76
CA MET A 263 -14.04 -13.39 -3.83
C MET A 263 -14.05 -14.40 -2.69
N GLU A 264 -12.94 -15.08 -2.42
CA GLU A 264 -12.80 -15.99 -1.28
C GLU A 264 -13.11 -15.29 0.06
N THR A 265 -12.61 -14.06 0.25
CA THR A 265 -12.94 -13.22 1.42
C THR A 265 -14.42 -12.87 1.48
N MET A 266 -14.98 -12.42 0.37
CA MET A 266 -16.39 -12.06 0.28
C MET A 266 -17.30 -13.26 0.47
N TRP A 267 -16.89 -14.49 0.12
CA TRP A 267 -17.69 -15.72 0.23
C TRP A 267 -17.54 -16.44 1.56
N ARG A 268 -16.51 -16.14 2.35
CA ARG A 268 -16.44 -16.56 3.76
C ARG A 268 -17.63 -16.00 4.54
N ALA A 269 -18.21 -16.81 5.43
CA ALA A 269 -19.43 -16.45 6.19
C ALA A 269 -19.16 -15.48 7.37
N SER A 270 -18.05 -14.75 7.36
CA SER A 270 -17.62 -13.86 8.44
C SER A 270 -18.17 -12.45 8.27
N SER A 271 -18.85 -11.93 9.30
CA SER A 271 -19.33 -10.55 9.34
C SER A 271 -18.18 -9.53 9.33
N THR A 272 -17.00 -9.91 9.85
CA THR A 272 -15.76 -9.12 9.78
C THR A 272 -15.26 -9.00 8.35
N ASP A 273 -15.23 -10.08 7.58
CA ASP A 273 -14.77 -10.06 6.19
C ASP A 273 -15.66 -9.14 5.32
N ILE A 274 -16.98 -9.17 5.55
CA ILE A 274 -17.90 -8.25 4.87
C ILE A 274 -17.61 -6.79 5.24
N THR A 275 -17.26 -6.53 6.49
CA THR A 275 -16.87 -5.19 6.96
C THR A 275 -15.59 -4.70 6.29
N HIS A 276 -14.62 -5.60 6.08
CA HIS A 276 -13.37 -5.30 5.37
C HIS A 276 -13.66 -4.91 3.92
N ILE A 277 -14.53 -5.66 3.22
CA ILE A 277 -14.96 -5.32 1.85
C ILE A 277 -15.66 -3.95 1.82
N ILE A 278 -16.62 -3.69 2.72
CA ILE A 278 -17.31 -2.40 2.79
C ILE A 278 -16.29 -1.26 2.97
N THR A 279 -15.32 -1.46 3.87
CA THR A 279 -14.27 -0.47 4.15
C THR A 279 -13.43 -0.18 2.90
N ILE A 280 -13.01 -1.21 2.17
CA ILE A 280 -12.25 -1.05 0.92
C ILE A 280 -13.06 -0.25 -0.10
N VAL A 281 -14.36 -0.52 -0.25
CA VAL A 281 -15.24 0.23 -1.16
C VAL A 281 -15.32 1.71 -0.75
N GLN A 282 -15.53 2.01 0.54
CA GLN A 282 -15.61 3.39 1.04
C GLN A 282 -14.33 4.19 0.76
N HIS A 283 -13.16 3.57 0.98
CA HIS A 283 -11.86 4.22 0.73
C HIS A 283 -11.56 4.34 -0.77
N ALA A 284 -11.84 3.31 -1.56
CA ALA A 284 -11.61 3.33 -3.01
C ALA A 284 -12.41 4.44 -3.71
N TYR A 285 -13.68 4.63 -3.34
CA TYR A 285 -14.47 5.75 -3.85
C TYR A 285 -13.91 7.11 -3.40
N SER A 286 -13.56 7.26 -2.11
CA SER A 286 -13.00 8.50 -1.58
C SER A 286 -11.70 8.90 -2.29
N ILE A 287 -10.81 7.94 -2.51
CA ILE A 287 -9.53 8.16 -3.20
C ILE A 287 -9.77 8.45 -4.68
N GLY A 288 -10.67 7.72 -5.33
CA GLY A 288 -11.05 8.00 -6.71
C GLY A 288 -11.54 9.45 -6.89
N ALA A 289 -12.40 9.93 -5.99
CA ALA A 289 -12.86 11.32 -6.01
C ALA A 289 -11.73 12.33 -5.77
N HIS A 290 -10.83 12.05 -4.83
CA HIS A 290 -9.66 12.90 -4.60
C HIS A 290 -8.76 12.98 -5.84
N LEU A 291 -8.45 11.84 -6.49
CA LEU A 291 -7.63 11.79 -7.69
C LEU A 291 -8.28 12.55 -8.86
N GLN A 292 -9.61 12.48 -8.99
CA GLN A 292 -10.35 13.28 -9.97
C GLN A 292 -10.18 14.78 -9.70
N LYS A 293 -10.37 15.20 -8.45
CA LYS A 293 -10.21 16.61 -8.04
C LYS A 293 -8.79 17.10 -8.31
N LEU A 294 -7.79 16.32 -7.91
CA LEU A 294 -6.38 16.63 -8.15
C LEU A 294 -6.07 16.71 -9.66
N SER A 295 -6.65 15.85 -10.49
CA SER A 295 -6.49 15.94 -11.94
C SER A 295 -6.97 17.27 -12.51
N HIS A 296 -8.14 17.75 -12.06
CA HIS A 296 -8.67 19.05 -12.49
C HIS A 296 -7.77 20.19 -12.03
N VAL A 297 -7.41 20.21 -10.74
CA VAL A 297 -6.49 21.21 -10.18
C VAL A 297 -5.15 21.24 -10.93
N LEU A 298 -4.57 20.08 -11.25
CA LEU A 298 -3.35 20.02 -12.04
C LEU A 298 -3.55 20.60 -13.45
N LYS A 299 -4.67 20.32 -14.12
CA LYS A 299 -4.95 20.90 -15.46
C LYS A 299 -5.07 22.42 -15.41
N ASP A 300 -5.68 22.95 -14.35
CA ASP A 300 -5.91 24.39 -14.20
C ASP A 300 -4.59 25.14 -13.92
N HIS A 301 -3.67 24.53 -13.18
CA HIS A 301 -2.42 25.17 -12.75
C HIS A 301 -1.17 24.77 -13.54
N VAL A 302 -1.21 23.73 -14.39
CA VAL A 302 0.02 23.25 -15.06
C VAL A 302 0.68 24.34 -15.92
N GLN A 303 -0.10 25.24 -16.52
CA GLN A 303 0.45 26.36 -17.31
C GLN A 303 1.29 27.34 -16.46
N ASP A 304 1.07 27.40 -15.14
CA ASP A 304 1.81 28.27 -14.23
C ASP A 304 3.32 27.97 -14.23
N PHE A 305 3.73 26.74 -14.59
CA PHE A 305 5.15 26.40 -14.76
C PHE A 305 5.82 27.19 -15.88
N LEU A 306 5.08 27.51 -16.96
CA LEU A 306 5.61 28.19 -18.14
C LEU A 306 5.61 29.72 -18.02
N ILE A 307 4.87 30.27 -17.06
CA ILE A 307 4.78 31.72 -16.84
C ILE A 307 5.98 32.16 -15.97
N PRO A 308 6.86 33.04 -16.48
CA PRO A 308 7.96 33.56 -15.68
C PRO A 308 7.49 34.16 -14.35
N HIS A 309 8.20 33.87 -13.27
CA HIS A 309 7.93 34.37 -11.90
C HIS A 309 6.61 33.93 -11.23
N LYS A 310 5.69 33.24 -11.92
CA LYS A 310 4.44 32.73 -11.32
C LYS A 310 4.73 31.67 -10.25
N ILE A 311 5.67 30.77 -10.53
CA ILE A 311 6.33 29.89 -9.56
C ILE A 311 7.77 30.37 -9.43
N ALA A 312 8.29 30.56 -8.22
CA ALA A 312 9.65 31.05 -8.00
C ALA A 312 10.71 30.08 -8.57
N ASP A 313 11.82 30.61 -9.08
CA ASP A 313 12.90 29.80 -9.68
C ASP A 313 13.52 28.81 -8.68
N GLU A 314 13.59 29.19 -7.40
CA GLU A 314 14.04 28.35 -6.31
C GLU A 314 13.12 27.14 -6.11
N VAL A 315 11.81 27.33 -6.28
CA VAL A 315 10.82 26.25 -6.23
C VAL A 315 10.96 25.35 -7.46
N ILE A 316 11.15 25.91 -8.65
CA ILE A 316 11.42 25.11 -9.86
C ILE A 316 12.67 24.25 -9.69
N LYS A 317 13.79 24.85 -9.27
CA LYS A 317 15.05 24.14 -9.02
C LYS A 317 14.88 23.08 -7.93
N THR A 318 14.09 23.35 -6.90
CA THR A 318 13.79 22.37 -5.85
C THR A 318 12.98 21.21 -6.43
N LEU A 319 11.87 21.47 -7.12
CA LEU A 319 11.04 20.43 -7.74
C LEU A 319 11.81 19.58 -8.75
N TYR A 320 12.75 20.21 -9.48
CA TYR A 320 13.58 19.55 -10.50
C TYR A 320 14.77 18.78 -9.93
N GLY A 321 15.53 19.38 -9.02
CA GLY A 321 16.78 18.83 -8.45
C GLY A 321 16.57 18.02 -7.16
N VAL A 322 15.45 18.20 -6.47
CA VAL A 322 15.11 17.60 -5.19
C VAL A 322 13.61 17.35 -5.17
N ALA A 323 13.15 16.43 -5.99
CA ALA A 323 11.81 15.93 -5.83
C ALA A 323 11.79 15.32 -4.41
N THR A 324 11.08 15.89 -3.41
CA THR A 324 10.98 15.31 -2.05
C THR A 324 9.59 15.50 -1.43
N PRO A 325 8.93 14.47 -0.86
CA PRO A 325 7.97 14.66 0.20
C PRO A 325 8.70 15.02 1.51
N ILE A 326 8.10 15.89 2.31
CA ILE A 326 8.54 16.21 3.66
C ILE A 326 8.12 15.06 4.61
N ILE A 327 9.06 14.52 5.38
CA ILE A 327 8.80 13.62 6.52
C ILE A 327 8.63 14.51 7.77
N PRO A 328 7.74 14.16 8.72
CA PRO A 328 7.70 14.83 10.02
C PRO A 328 9.08 14.79 10.71
N GLY A 329 9.59 15.96 11.11
CA GLY A 329 10.97 16.15 11.59
C GLY A 329 11.86 16.97 10.63
N GLY A 330 11.35 17.36 9.47
CA GLY A 330 12.06 18.22 8.51
C GLY A 330 12.95 17.48 7.51
N ALA A 331 13.01 16.14 7.59
CA ALA A 331 13.74 15.31 6.65
C ALA A 331 13.04 15.27 5.28
N ARG A 332 13.78 15.48 4.20
CA ARG A 332 13.25 15.52 2.83
C ARG A 332 13.54 14.18 2.16
N TYR A 333 12.52 13.48 1.65
CA TYR A 333 12.74 12.17 1.02
C TYR A 333 12.89 12.25 -0.50
N ASN A 334 14.08 12.07 -1.07
CA ASN A 334 14.25 12.25 -2.52
C ASN A 334 13.34 11.26 -3.28
N TRP A 335 12.32 11.74 -4.00
CA TRP A 335 11.77 11.02 -5.14
C TRP A 335 12.99 10.59 -5.94
N VAL A 336 12.97 9.35 -6.43
CA VAL A 336 13.92 8.93 -7.45
C VAL A 336 13.87 10.01 -8.53
N PRO A 337 15.02 10.64 -8.87
CA PRO A 337 15.05 11.81 -9.73
C PRO A 337 14.11 11.63 -10.92
N PHE A 338 13.47 12.72 -11.33
CA PHE A 338 13.27 12.92 -12.76
C PHE A 338 14.59 12.50 -13.41
N GLU A 339 14.64 11.39 -14.18
CA GLU A 339 15.89 10.82 -14.70
C GLU A 339 16.80 11.97 -15.08
N ALA A 340 17.87 12.21 -14.30
CA ALA A 340 18.50 13.52 -14.13
C ALA A 340 18.38 14.35 -15.39
N GLY A 341 17.33 15.18 -15.45
CA GLY A 341 16.99 15.78 -16.73
C GLY A 341 18.16 16.66 -17.12
N THR A 342 18.53 16.63 -18.40
CA THR A 342 19.76 17.28 -18.88
C THR A 342 19.71 18.80 -18.79
N ALA A 343 18.59 19.38 -18.34
CA ALA A 343 18.40 20.81 -18.24
C ALA A 343 19.31 21.39 -17.15
N THR A 344 20.22 22.27 -17.58
CA THR A 344 21.12 23.02 -16.70
C THR A 344 20.58 24.41 -16.38
N ASP A 345 19.54 24.87 -17.08
CA ASP A 345 18.88 26.16 -16.86
C ASP A 345 17.41 26.02 -16.42
N VAL A 346 16.92 27.03 -15.70
CA VAL A 346 15.57 27.04 -15.10
C VAL A 346 14.46 27.06 -16.15
N LYS A 347 14.72 27.64 -17.33
CA LYS A 347 13.71 27.77 -18.39
C LYS A 347 13.37 26.39 -18.97
N ASP A 348 14.37 25.54 -19.14
CA ASP A 348 14.16 24.17 -19.59
C ASP A 348 13.58 23.28 -18.49
N MET A 349 14.02 23.45 -17.23
CA MET A 349 13.38 22.79 -16.07
C MET A 349 11.87 23.05 -16.01
N ARG A 350 11.44 24.29 -16.24
CA ARG A 350 10.01 24.66 -16.28
C ARG A 350 9.23 23.89 -17.35
N LYS A 351 9.79 23.74 -18.55
CA LYS A 351 9.13 23.00 -19.65
C LYS A 351 9.00 21.52 -19.36
N GLU A 352 10.01 20.93 -18.72
CA GLU A 352 9.99 19.53 -18.32
C GLU A 352 8.99 19.28 -17.19
N LEU A 353 8.97 20.13 -16.16
CA LEU A 353 7.96 20.07 -15.09
C LEU A 353 6.54 20.28 -15.64
N TYR A 354 6.35 21.22 -16.58
CA TYR A 354 5.07 21.39 -17.28
C TYR A 354 4.62 20.09 -17.97
N ARG A 355 5.51 19.44 -18.73
CA ARG A 355 5.19 18.18 -19.42
C ARG A 355 4.84 17.09 -18.41
N PHE A 356 5.66 16.95 -17.37
CA PHE A 356 5.46 15.97 -16.30
C PHE A 356 4.11 16.15 -15.59
N PHE A 357 3.82 17.34 -15.07
CA PHE A 357 2.59 17.58 -14.33
C PHE A 357 1.34 17.53 -15.23
N ARG A 358 1.47 17.80 -16.53
CA ARG A 358 0.41 17.58 -17.52
C ARG A 358 0.11 16.10 -17.72
N GLU A 359 1.14 15.26 -17.79
CA GLU A 359 1.00 13.80 -17.85
C GLU A 359 0.39 13.26 -16.55
N GLU A 360 0.86 13.74 -15.40
CA GLU A 360 0.33 13.40 -14.08
C GLU A 360 -1.15 13.73 -13.99
N ALA A 361 -1.59 14.90 -14.47
CA ALA A 361 -3.01 15.25 -14.50
C ALA A 361 -3.84 14.19 -15.25
N SER A 362 -3.35 13.69 -16.38
CA SER A 362 -4.02 12.62 -17.14
C SER A 362 -4.01 11.29 -16.39
N ARG A 363 -2.87 10.92 -15.78
CA ARG A 363 -2.73 9.69 -14.99
C ARG A 363 -3.67 9.69 -13.78
N ARG A 364 -3.81 10.79 -13.05
CA ARG A 364 -4.75 10.90 -11.91
C ARG A 364 -6.20 10.68 -12.34
N MET A 365 -6.60 11.21 -13.49
CA MET A 365 -7.94 10.95 -14.04
C MET A 365 -8.14 9.47 -14.36
N PHE A 366 -7.17 8.86 -15.04
CA PHE A 366 -7.19 7.44 -15.37
C PHE A 366 -7.29 6.54 -14.13
N TYR A 367 -6.47 6.83 -13.12
CA TYR A 367 -6.48 6.18 -11.82
C TYR A 367 -7.80 6.35 -11.05
N SER A 368 -8.38 7.55 -11.09
CA SER A 368 -9.72 7.81 -10.55
C SER A 368 -10.77 6.88 -11.18
N SER A 369 -10.80 6.79 -12.52
CA SER A 369 -11.75 5.95 -13.24
C SER A 369 -11.57 4.47 -12.91
N ARG A 370 -10.32 3.98 -12.84
CA ARG A 370 -10.01 2.61 -12.41
C ARG A 370 -10.51 2.30 -11.01
N LEU A 371 -10.25 3.18 -10.04
CA LEU A 371 -10.73 2.96 -8.66
C LEU A 371 -12.24 2.99 -8.53
N ARG A 372 -12.92 3.87 -9.26
CA ARG A 372 -14.39 3.90 -9.28
C ARG A 372 -14.96 2.64 -9.89
N SER A 373 -14.36 2.14 -10.98
CA SER A 373 -14.74 0.86 -11.57
C SER A 373 -14.53 -0.29 -10.60
N PHE A 374 -13.35 -0.38 -9.97
CA PHE A 374 -13.05 -1.38 -8.94
C PHE A 374 -14.04 -1.34 -7.77
N ALA A 375 -14.29 -0.15 -7.21
CA ALA A 375 -15.23 0.03 -6.10
C ALA A 375 -16.67 -0.33 -6.49
N HIS A 376 -17.08 -0.01 -7.71
CA HIS A 376 -18.39 -0.39 -8.25
C HIS A 376 -18.51 -1.90 -8.39
N THR A 377 -17.50 -2.55 -8.96
CA THR A 377 -17.44 -4.00 -9.12
C THR A 377 -17.49 -4.72 -7.77
N LEU A 378 -16.71 -4.27 -6.78
CA LEU A 378 -16.76 -4.79 -5.41
C LEU A 378 -18.15 -4.64 -4.78
N ALA A 379 -18.75 -3.45 -4.88
CA ALA A 379 -20.08 -3.18 -4.35
C ALA A 379 -21.15 -4.04 -5.04
N TRP A 380 -21.03 -4.24 -6.35
CA TRP A 380 -21.91 -5.10 -7.12
C TRP A 380 -21.80 -6.57 -6.69
N SER A 381 -20.57 -7.10 -6.56
CA SER A 381 -20.33 -8.47 -6.09
C SER A 381 -20.88 -8.69 -4.68
N LEU A 382 -20.69 -7.71 -3.79
CA LEU A 382 -21.23 -7.76 -2.43
C LEU A 382 -22.76 -7.79 -2.45
N ASN A 383 -23.39 -6.93 -3.25
CA ASN A 383 -24.85 -6.92 -3.41
C ASN A 383 -25.38 -8.21 -4.05
N ARG A 384 -24.63 -8.81 -4.98
CA ARG A 384 -24.99 -10.10 -5.60
C ARG A 384 -25.01 -11.22 -4.55
N ARG A 385 -24.02 -11.27 -3.65
CA ARG A 385 -24.00 -12.24 -2.53
C ARG A 385 -25.24 -12.12 -1.65
N PHE A 386 -25.64 -10.90 -1.30
CA PHE A 386 -26.73 -10.65 -0.34
C PHE A 386 -28.13 -10.52 -0.97
N LYS A 387 -28.25 -10.74 -2.28
CA LYS A 387 -29.51 -10.61 -3.02
C LYS A 387 -30.62 -11.51 -2.49
N ALA A 388 -30.31 -12.78 -2.18
CA ALA A 388 -31.30 -13.74 -1.67
C ALA A 388 -31.85 -13.33 -0.29
N SER A 389 -30.99 -12.72 0.54
CA SER A 389 -31.35 -12.20 1.86
C SER A 389 -32.03 -10.84 1.80
N LYS A 390 -32.31 -10.31 0.59
CA LYS A 390 -32.91 -8.99 0.36
C LYS A 390 -32.17 -7.85 1.07
N ILE A 391 -30.83 -7.94 1.11
CA ILE A 391 -29.96 -6.91 1.69
C ILE A 391 -29.23 -6.20 0.54
N LYS A 392 -29.11 -4.87 0.64
CA LYS A 392 -28.38 -4.04 -0.32
C LYS A 392 -27.49 -3.04 0.40
N PHE A 393 -26.28 -2.87 -0.11
CA PHE A 393 -25.29 -1.89 0.30
C PHE A 393 -25.24 -0.78 -0.75
N MET A 394 -25.44 0.46 -0.31
CA MET A 394 -25.35 1.66 -1.15
C MET A 394 -24.29 2.61 -0.61
N TYR A 395 -23.60 3.29 -1.52
CA TYR A 395 -22.48 4.18 -1.19
C TYR A 395 -22.80 5.57 -1.74
N SER A 396 -22.91 6.54 -0.83
CA SER A 396 -23.20 7.93 -1.15
C SER A 396 -21.91 8.73 -1.36
N GLY A 397 -21.94 9.73 -2.25
CA GLY A 397 -20.82 10.64 -2.51
C GLY A 397 -20.48 11.60 -1.36
N GLU A 398 -21.24 11.55 -0.27
CA GLU A 398 -20.97 12.32 0.94
C GLU A 398 -19.80 11.69 1.70
N LEU A 399 -18.83 12.52 2.08
CA LEU A 399 -17.75 12.11 2.96
C LEU A 399 -18.27 11.91 4.39
N ALA A 400 -17.83 10.84 5.05
CA ALA A 400 -18.07 10.65 6.48
C ALA A 400 -17.43 11.81 7.26
N PRO A 401 -18.10 12.34 8.30
CA PRO A 401 -17.50 13.34 9.18
C PRO A 401 -16.22 12.78 9.79
N GLU A 402 -15.18 13.61 9.91
CA GLU A 402 -13.94 13.21 10.58
C GLU A 402 -14.26 12.91 12.04
N ILE A 403 -13.93 11.69 12.47
CA ILE A 403 -14.01 11.33 13.88
C ILE A 403 -12.85 12.05 14.57
N SER A 404 -13.14 13.18 15.22
CA SER A 404 -12.19 13.85 16.10
C SER A 404 -11.69 12.84 17.13
N LYS A 405 -10.38 12.56 17.16
CA LYS A 405 -9.81 11.80 18.29
C LYS A 405 -10.09 12.59 19.57
N PRO A 406 -10.45 11.93 20.69
CA PRO A 406 -10.43 12.59 21.97
C PRO A 406 -9.01 13.09 22.24
N SER A 407 -8.91 14.30 22.79
CA SER A 407 -7.66 14.91 23.23
C SER A 407 -6.87 13.91 24.09
N PRO A 408 -5.55 13.79 23.93
CA PRO A 408 -4.76 12.99 24.83
C PRO A 408 -4.88 13.60 26.23
N THR A 409 -5.48 12.86 27.16
CA THR A 409 -5.41 13.12 28.60
C THR A 409 -4.14 12.55 29.18
#